data_AF-A0A368GVK5-F1
#
_entry.id   AF-A0A368GVK5-F1
#
_cell.length_a   1.000
_cell.length_b   1.000
_cell.length_c   1.000
_cell.angle_alpha   90.00
_cell.angle_beta   90.00
_cell.angle_gamma   90.00
#
_symmetry.space_group_name_H-M   'P 1'
#
loop_
_entity.id
_entity.type
_entity.pdbx_description
1 polymer ?
#
loop_
_entity_poly.entity_id
_entity_poly.type
_entity_poly.pdbx_seq_one_letter_code
_entity_poly.pdbx_strand_id
1 'polypeptide(L)'
;MTNGNRFCPARSASIFATLIVSVASKRTFGIISTHEDFSYLDRFCFQSATGHLEYSLTYPSSFAAPSLLLYYDTSDQWLRAYKELRKCEDRREVLTNRSLDPAIVSCSLSMFVFKTIRLDPYDRSLNLLGARCRLMTDVFDREWVRCKGTRTFQ
;
A
#
# COMPACT_ATOMS: atom_id res chain seq x y z
N MET A 1 58.97 -25.34 -32.42
CA MET A 1 58.48 -26.75 -32.40
C MET A 1 58.60 -27.18 -30.95
N THR A 2 57.60 -27.54 -30.15
CA THR A 2 56.22 -28.06 -30.28
C THR A 2 55.48 -27.60 -29.00
N ASN A 3 54.37 -26.85 -29.09
CA ASN A 3 52.99 -27.33 -29.05
C ASN A 3 52.71 -28.47 -28.04
N GLY A 4 51.82 -28.23 -27.08
CA GLY A 4 51.46 -29.22 -26.06
C GLY A 4 50.47 -28.70 -25.01
N ASN A 5 49.29 -28.29 -25.46
CA ASN A 5 48.12 -28.05 -24.60
C ASN A 5 47.83 -29.28 -23.72
N ARG A 6 47.70 -29.09 -22.40
CA ARG A 6 46.90 -29.96 -21.54
C ARG A 6 45.96 -29.13 -20.69
N PHE A 7 44.69 -29.31 -20.98
CA PHE A 7 43.53 -28.67 -20.39
C PHE A 7 42.89 -29.62 -19.35
N CYS A 8 42.10 -29.04 -18.45
CA CYS A 8 41.11 -29.60 -17.52
C CYS A 8 41.57 -30.00 -16.10
N PRO A 9 40.71 -29.83 -15.08
CA PRO A 9 39.79 -28.71 -14.86
C PRO A 9 39.99 -28.16 -13.43
N ALA A 10 40.38 -26.89 -13.30
CA ALA A 10 40.19 -26.20 -12.04
C ALA A 10 38.68 -26.13 -11.81
N ARG A 11 38.19 -26.87 -10.80
CA ARG A 11 36.81 -26.77 -10.32
C ARG A 11 36.61 -25.31 -9.93
N SER A 12 36.04 -24.53 -10.84
CA SER A 12 35.51 -23.21 -10.55
C SER A 12 34.31 -23.42 -9.63
N ALA A 13 34.60 -23.52 -8.33
CA ALA A 13 33.61 -23.30 -7.31
C ALA A 13 33.25 -21.81 -7.42
N SER A 14 32.31 -21.53 -8.31
CA SER A 14 31.71 -20.21 -8.45
C SER A 14 30.97 -19.95 -7.14
N ILE A 15 31.64 -19.29 -6.21
CA ILE A 15 31.05 -18.80 -4.98
C ILE A 15 30.05 -17.75 -5.45
N PHE A 16 28.79 -18.16 -5.59
CA PHE A 16 27.66 -17.24 -5.72
C PHE A 16 27.59 -16.48 -4.39
N ALA A 17 28.38 -15.43 -4.28
CA ALA A 17 28.23 -14.43 -3.25
C ALA A 17 26.90 -13.73 -3.53
N THR A 18 25.83 -14.29 -2.98
CA THR A 18 24.51 -13.68 -2.97
C THR A 18 24.65 -12.33 -2.27
N LEU A 19 24.69 -11.26 -3.07
CA LEU A 19 24.62 -9.89 -2.59
C LEU A 19 23.31 -9.73 -1.82
N ILE A 20 23.39 -9.71 -0.49
CA ILE A 20 22.26 -9.35 0.36
C ILE A 20 22.10 -7.84 0.22
N VAL A 21 21.26 -7.42 -0.73
CA VAL A 21 20.92 -6.00 -0.89
C VAL A 21 20.05 -5.60 0.30
N SER A 22 20.52 -4.65 1.11
CA SER A 22 19.73 -4.08 2.20
C SER A 22 18.63 -3.20 1.61
N VAL A 23 17.37 -3.62 1.74
CA VAL A 23 16.22 -2.81 1.35
C VAL A 23 15.74 -2.00 2.56
N ALA A 24 15.66 -0.68 2.43
CA ALA A 24 15.06 0.17 3.45
C ALA A 24 13.54 -0.04 3.46
N SER A 25 12.98 -0.49 4.60
CA SER A 25 11.54 -0.66 4.78
C SER A 25 11.10 -0.04 6.10
N LYS A 26 9.92 0.59 6.12
CA LYS A 26 9.26 1.11 7.32
C LYS A 26 8.10 0.19 7.67
N ARG A 27 8.00 -0.19 8.95
CA ARG A 27 6.89 -0.99 9.46
C ARG A 27 6.34 -0.38 10.74
N THR A 28 5.04 -0.14 10.76
CA THR A 28 4.32 0.44 11.89
C THR A 28 3.17 -0.47 12.31
N PHE A 29 2.94 -0.56 13.62
CA PHE A 29 1.89 -1.35 14.23
C PHE A 29 1.30 -0.59 15.41
N GLY A 30 0.03 -0.79 15.69
CA GLY A 30 -0.64 -0.17 16.82
C GLY A 30 -2.13 -0.46 16.83
N ILE A 31 -2.79 0.07 17.86
CA ILE A 31 -4.25 0.06 18.02
C ILE A 31 -4.69 1.51 18.00
N ILE A 32 -5.72 1.80 17.20
CA ILE A 32 -6.27 3.14 17.06
C ILE A 32 -7.65 3.13 17.70
N SER A 33 -7.84 4.04 18.66
CA SER A 33 -9.13 4.30 19.30
C SER A 33 -9.36 5.80 19.23
N THR A 34 -10.36 6.22 18.47
CA THR A 34 -10.73 7.63 18.30
C THR A 34 -12.25 7.77 18.26
N HIS A 35 -12.74 8.92 18.70
CA HIS A 35 -14.14 9.33 18.54
C HIS A 35 -14.37 10.12 17.25
N GLU A 36 -13.30 10.43 16.51
CA GLU A 36 -13.36 11.18 15.25
C GLU A 36 -13.54 10.24 14.05
N ASP A 37 -14.20 10.72 13.00
CA ASP A 37 -14.44 9.98 11.75
C ASP A 37 -13.17 9.74 10.92
N PHE A 38 -12.06 10.36 11.31
CA PHE A 38 -10.79 10.32 10.59
C PHE A 38 -9.63 10.14 11.57
N SER A 39 -8.65 9.33 11.18
CA SER A 39 -7.43 9.14 11.96
C SER A 39 -6.21 9.05 11.04
N TYR A 40 -5.13 9.71 11.45
CA TYR A 40 -3.85 9.61 10.78
C TYR A 40 -3.14 8.31 11.16
N LEU A 41 -2.74 7.53 10.14
CA LEU A 41 -2.02 6.28 10.34
C LEU A 41 -0.51 6.50 10.33
N ASP A 42 0.02 6.90 9.17
CA ASP A 42 1.45 7.06 8.98
C ASP A 42 1.79 7.88 7.74
N ARG A 43 3.02 8.41 7.70
CA ARG A 43 3.66 9.07 6.56
C ARG A 43 4.94 8.31 6.25
N PHE A 44 5.07 7.93 5.00
CA PHE A 44 6.22 7.22 4.46
C PHE A 44 6.73 7.95 3.21
N CYS A 45 8.03 7.84 2.99
CA CYS A 45 8.70 8.33 1.79
C CYS A 45 9.30 7.11 1.09
N PHE A 46 9.04 6.98 -0.21
CA PHE A 46 9.73 5.99 -1.02
C PHE A 46 11.02 6.62 -1.57
N GLN A 47 12.17 6.04 -1.21
CA GLN A 47 13.46 6.50 -1.73
C GLN A 47 13.69 6.02 -3.17
N SER A 48 13.06 4.93 -3.57
CA SER A 48 13.14 4.32 -4.90
C SER A 48 12.06 4.83 -5.85
N ALA A 49 12.32 4.74 -7.16
CA ALA A 49 11.33 5.01 -8.22
C ALA A 49 10.12 4.07 -8.18
N THR A 50 10.22 2.94 -7.46
CA THR A 50 9.11 2.01 -7.26
C THR A 50 8.97 1.71 -5.78
N GLY A 51 7.78 1.94 -5.24
CA GLY A 51 7.45 1.74 -3.82
C GLY A 51 6.41 0.64 -3.63
N HIS A 52 6.57 -0.18 -2.58
CA HIS A 52 5.59 -1.20 -2.21
C HIS A 52 5.03 -0.89 -0.82
N LEU A 53 3.71 -0.79 -0.72
CA LEU A 53 2.98 -0.66 0.54
C LEU A 53 2.18 -1.93 0.82
N GLU A 54 2.45 -2.55 1.95
CA GLU A 54 1.63 -3.63 2.50
C GLU A 54 0.88 -3.12 3.72
N TYR A 55 -0.41 -3.44 3.81
CA TYR A 55 -1.24 -3.09 4.97
C TYR A 55 -2.03 -4.31 5.45
N SER A 56 -2.20 -4.39 6.76
CA SER A 56 -3.01 -5.40 7.45
C SER A 56 -3.76 -4.72 8.59
N LEU A 57 -5.06 -4.51 8.41
CA LEU A 57 -5.91 -3.82 9.36
C LEU A 57 -6.99 -4.76 9.87
N THR A 58 -7.41 -4.54 11.11
CA THR A 58 -8.48 -5.32 11.73
C THR A 58 -9.40 -4.37 12.47
N TYR A 59 -10.70 -4.48 12.24
CA TYR A 59 -11.71 -3.64 12.85
C TYR A 59 -12.94 -4.48 13.22
N PRO A 60 -13.73 -4.11 14.25
CA PRO A 60 -14.91 -4.88 14.65
C PRO A 60 -16.02 -4.81 13.59
N SER A 61 -16.75 -5.91 13.35
CA SER A 61 -17.82 -5.94 12.33
C SER A 61 -18.97 -4.98 12.63
N SER A 62 -19.12 -4.54 13.88
CA SER A 62 -20.10 -3.55 14.30
C SER A 62 -19.87 -2.15 13.74
N PHE A 63 -18.66 -1.84 13.24
CA PHE A 63 -18.35 -0.56 12.62
C PHE A 63 -18.67 -0.57 11.12
N ALA A 64 -19.02 0.60 10.59
CA ALA A 64 -19.12 0.80 9.15
C ALA A 64 -17.75 0.57 8.48
N ALA A 65 -17.76 0.02 7.26
CA ALA A 65 -16.55 -0.33 6.54
C ALA A 65 -15.63 0.89 6.34
N PRO A 66 -14.41 0.89 6.92
CA PRO A 66 -13.51 2.02 6.81
C PRO A 66 -12.92 2.12 5.39
N SER A 67 -12.46 3.32 5.04
CA SER A 67 -11.75 3.56 3.77
C SER A 67 -10.37 4.13 4.07
N LEU A 68 -9.32 3.54 3.49
CA LEU A 68 -7.97 4.11 3.53
C LEU A 68 -7.83 5.19 2.48
N LEU A 69 -7.34 6.35 2.90
CA LEU A 69 -7.10 7.51 2.07
C LEU A 69 -5.59 7.72 1.93
N LEU A 70 -5.08 7.61 0.70
CA LEU A 70 -3.66 7.78 0.39
C LEU A 70 -3.46 9.14 -0.29
N TYR A 71 -2.78 10.05 0.41
CA TYR A 71 -2.43 11.37 -0.09
C TYR A 71 -0.98 11.39 -0.57
N TYR A 72 -0.72 12.08 -1.67
CA TYR A 72 0.64 12.40 -2.05
C TYR A 72 1.16 13.54 -1.18
N ASP A 73 2.46 13.52 -0.89
CA ASP A 73 3.16 14.52 -0.10
C ASP A 73 3.43 15.80 -0.91
N THR A 74 2.34 16.41 -1.36
CA THR A 74 2.33 17.72 -2.01
C THR A 74 1.88 18.76 -1.00
N SER A 75 2.45 19.97 -1.09
CA SER A 75 2.12 21.10 -0.21
C SER A 75 0.61 21.32 -0.07
N ASP A 76 -0.12 21.10 -1.16
CA ASP A 76 -1.54 21.40 -1.22
C ASP A 76 -2.42 20.25 -0.71
N GLN A 77 -2.02 18.98 -0.89
CA GLN A 77 -2.86 17.84 -0.45
C GLN A 77 -2.68 17.56 1.03
N TRP A 78 -1.43 17.50 1.48
CA TRP A 78 -1.11 17.19 2.87
C TRP A 78 -1.67 18.25 3.81
N LEU A 79 -1.43 19.54 3.51
CA LEU A 79 -1.89 20.62 4.38
C LEU A 79 -3.42 20.67 4.46
N ARG A 80 -4.12 20.57 3.31
CA ARG A 80 -5.58 20.64 3.26
C ARG A 80 -6.24 19.46 3.96
N ALA A 81 -5.79 18.24 3.69
CA ALA A 81 -6.41 17.04 4.25
C ALA A 81 -6.30 16.96 5.78
N TYR A 82 -5.18 17.40 6.35
CA TYR A 82 -4.91 17.27 7.79
C TYR A 82 -5.19 18.52 8.60
N LYS A 83 -5.05 19.73 8.05
CA LYS A 83 -5.19 20.98 8.82
C LYS A 83 -6.48 21.75 8.55
N GLU A 84 -6.99 21.72 7.32
CA GLU A 84 -8.10 22.60 6.91
C GLU A 84 -9.43 21.85 6.93
N LEU A 85 -9.45 20.63 6.41
CA LEU A 85 -10.67 19.85 6.29
C LEU A 85 -11.04 19.19 7.61
N ARG A 86 -12.32 19.25 7.97
CA ARG A 86 -12.88 18.65 9.19
C ARG A 86 -13.73 17.42 8.91
N LYS A 87 -14.50 17.42 7.82
CA LYS A 87 -15.40 16.31 7.46
C LYS A 87 -14.70 15.22 6.67
N CYS A 88 -15.20 13.99 6.77
CA CYS A 88 -14.67 12.86 6.01
C CYS A 88 -14.96 13.00 4.50
N GLU A 89 -16.12 13.53 4.13
CA GLU A 89 -16.56 13.72 2.75
C GLU A 89 -15.63 14.66 1.97
N ASP A 90 -15.35 15.85 2.52
CA ASP A 90 -14.46 16.84 1.90
C ASP A 90 -13.06 16.26 1.66
N ARG A 91 -12.56 15.44 2.61
CA ARG A 91 -11.24 14.78 2.49
C ARG A 91 -11.21 13.76 1.36
N ARG A 92 -12.32 13.07 1.10
CA ARG A 92 -12.46 12.17 -0.05
C ARG A 92 -12.52 12.95 -1.35
N GLU A 93 -13.18 14.10 -1.36
CA GLU A 93 -13.34 14.93 -2.55
C GLU A 93 -12.00 15.48 -3.08
N VAL A 94 -11.08 15.86 -2.19
CA VAL A 94 -9.71 16.29 -2.58
C VAL A 94 -8.98 15.22 -3.40
N LEU A 95 -9.25 13.94 -3.13
CA LEU A 95 -8.64 12.84 -3.89
C LEU A 95 -9.29 12.67 -5.28
N THR A 96 -10.59 12.93 -5.39
CA THR A 96 -11.37 12.81 -6.62
C THR A 96 -11.10 13.96 -7.60
N ASN A 97 -11.07 15.21 -7.11
CA ASN A 97 -10.99 16.40 -7.96
C ASN A 97 -9.68 16.51 -8.76
N ARG A 98 -8.54 16.03 -8.22
CA ARG A 98 -7.26 16.00 -8.96
C ARG A 98 -7.10 14.79 -9.89
N SER A 99 -8.04 13.85 -9.88
CA SER A 99 -8.06 12.77 -10.88
C SER A 99 -8.39 13.29 -12.28
N LEU A 100 -8.75 14.58 -12.41
CA LEU A 100 -9.08 15.29 -13.64
C LEU A 100 -7.91 16.13 -14.20
N ASP A 101 -6.70 16.06 -13.63
CA ASP A 101 -5.54 16.78 -14.18
C ASP A 101 -5.17 16.23 -15.60
N PRO A 102 -5.24 17.05 -16.67
CA PRO A 102 -5.08 16.58 -18.05
C PRO A 102 -3.67 16.06 -18.38
N ALA A 103 -2.66 16.37 -17.56
CA ALA A 103 -1.30 15.82 -17.72
C ALA A 103 -1.21 14.31 -17.40
N ILE A 104 -2.21 13.75 -16.69
CA ILE A 104 -2.28 12.32 -16.35
C ILE A 104 -3.13 11.54 -17.39
N VAL A 105 -3.83 12.25 -18.29
CA VAL A 105 -4.83 11.67 -19.20
C VAL A 105 -4.24 11.24 -20.56
N SER A 106 -2.96 11.51 -20.84
CA SER A 106 -2.35 11.22 -22.14
C SER A 106 -1.71 9.82 -22.28
N CYS A 107 -1.66 8.99 -21.24
CA CYS A 107 -1.27 7.58 -21.39
C CYS A 107 -2.50 6.71 -21.14
N SER A 108 -3.14 6.28 -22.23
CA SER A 108 -4.32 5.41 -22.23
C SER A 108 -4.16 4.20 -21.28
N LEU A 109 -5.26 3.81 -20.59
CA LEU A 109 -5.43 2.66 -19.64
C LEU A 109 -5.29 2.92 -18.11
N SER A 110 -5.68 4.07 -17.55
CA SER A 110 -5.70 4.24 -16.09
C SER A 110 -6.89 3.54 -15.39
N MET A 111 -6.78 2.22 -15.22
CA MET A 111 -7.51 1.45 -14.18
C MET A 111 -6.81 1.52 -12.80
N PHE A 112 -5.78 2.37 -12.64
CA PHE A 112 -4.73 2.15 -11.63
C PHE A 112 -4.32 3.34 -10.77
N VAL A 113 -5.21 4.28 -10.41
CA VAL A 113 -4.92 5.19 -9.29
C VAL A 113 -6.12 5.37 -8.36
N PHE A 114 -6.62 4.25 -7.81
CA PHE A 114 -7.51 4.34 -6.65
C PHE A 114 -6.72 4.85 -5.45
N LYS A 115 -6.67 6.17 -5.23
CA LYS A 115 -6.11 6.78 -4.01
C LYS A 115 -6.91 6.42 -2.74
N THR A 116 -8.09 5.84 -2.93
CA THR A 116 -8.97 5.34 -1.87
C THR A 116 -9.09 3.83 -1.95
N ILE A 117 -8.95 3.15 -0.81
CA ILE A 117 -9.11 1.70 -0.70
C ILE A 117 -10.25 1.45 0.29
N ARG A 118 -11.38 0.93 -0.20
CA ARG A 118 -12.49 0.50 0.67
C ARG A 118 -12.15 -0.85 1.29
N LEU A 119 -12.32 -0.95 2.60
CA LEU A 119 -12.09 -2.17 3.38
C LEU A 119 -13.44 -2.85 3.65
N ASP A 120 -14.19 -3.17 2.61
CA ASP A 120 -15.52 -3.78 2.74
C ASP A 120 -15.42 -5.31 2.53
N PRO A 121 -15.85 -6.14 3.49
CA PRO A 121 -15.84 -7.60 3.35
C PRO A 121 -16.92 -8.15 2.41
N TYR A 122 -17.98 -7.38 2.12
CA TYR A 122 -19.12 -7.83 1.33
C TYR A 122 -19.04 -7.41 -0.15
N ASP A 123 -18.15 -6.46 -0.47
CA ASP A 123 -17.96 -6.03 -1.86
C ASP A 123 -17.18 -7.07 -2.67
N ARG A 124 -17.91 -7.87 -3.46
CA ARG A 124 -17.33 -8.92 -4.32
C ARG A 124 -16.47 -8.34 -5.45
N SER A 125 -16.66 -7.08 -5.84
CA SER A 125 -16.00 -6.46 -6.99
C SER A 125 -14.55 -6.06 -6.71
N LEU A 126 -14.18 -5.84 -5.45
CA LEU A 126 -12.87 -5.32 -5.05
C LEU A 126 -11.82 -6.40 -4.79
N ASN A 127 -12.15 -7.69 -4.87
CA ASN A 127 -11.22 -8.78 -4.55
C ASN A 127 -10.05 -8.94 -5.56
N LEU A 128 -10.14 -8.36 -6.76
CA LEU A 128 -9.06 -8.43 -7.77
C LEU A 128 -8.06 -7.26 -7.72
N LEU A 129 -8.43 -6.10 -7.19
CA LEU A 129 -7.63 -4.85 -7.25
C LEU A 129 -7.59 -4.06 -5.92
N GLY A 130 -8.31 -4.54 -4.90
CA GLY A 130 -8.51 -3.90 -3.59
C GLY A 130 -7.97 -4.72 -2.42
N ALA A 131 -8.45 -4.43 -1.22
CA ALA A 131 -8.08 -5.16 -0.01
C ALA A 131 -8.80 -6.51 0.05
N ARG A 132 -8.08 -7.58 0.38
CA ARG A 132 -8.67 -8.89 0.69
C ARG A 132 -9.15 -8.89 2.13
N CYS A 133 -10.46 -8.79 2.30
CA CYS A 133 -11.12 -8.79 3.61
C CYS A 133 -11.66 -10.19 3.95
N ARG A 134 -11.56 -10.58 5.22
CA ARG A 134 -12.12 -11.82 5.77
C ARG A 134 -12.76 -11.55 7.12
N LEU A 135 -13.92 -12.14 7.36
CA LEU A 135 -14.56 -12.19 8.67
C LEU A 135 -13.80 -13.19 9.56
N MET A 136 -13.61 -12.84 10.82
CA MET A 136 -13.00 -13.67 11.84
C MET A 136 -13.74 -13.48 13.16
N THR A 137 -13.87 -14.54 13.94
CA THR A 137 -14.43 -14.49 15.29
C THR A 137 -13.32 -14.66 16.31
N ASP A 138 -13.39 -13.91 17.41
CA ASP A 138 -12.49 -14.03 18.54
C ASP A 138 -12.99 -15.11 19.52
N VAL A 139 -12.15 -15.49 20.51
CA VAL A 139 -12.48 -16.46 21.57
C VAL A 139 -13.73 -16.07 22.36
N PHE A 140 -14.04 -14.77 22.40
CA PHE A 140 -15.23 -14.20 23.04
C PHE A 140 -16.44 -14.06 22.11
N ASP A 141 -16.47 -14.76 20.97
CA ASP A 141 -17.54 -14.70 19.96
C ASP A 141 -17.79 -13.29 19.40
N ARG A 142 -16.78 -12.42 19.47
CA ARG A 142 -16.81 -11.10 18.84
C ARG A 142 -16.40 -11.22 17.39
N GLU A 143 -17.20 -10.63 16.51
CA GLU A 143 -16.93 -10.60 15.09
C GLU A 143 -15.99 -9.43 14.72
N TRP A 144 -14.98 -9.75 13.94
CA TRP A 144 -14.00 -8.80 13.42
C TRP A 144 -13.79 -9.03 11.93
N VAL A 145 -13.39 -7.96 11.25
CA VAL A 145 -13.00 -7.99 9.85
C VAL A 145 -11.51 -7.73 9.76
N ARG A 146 -10.78 -8.64 9.10
CA ARG A 146 -9.37 -8.48 8.79
C ARG A 146 -9.18 -8.27 7.31
N CYS A 147 -8.61 -7.12 6.95
CA CYS A 147 -8.33 -6.76 5.58
C CYS A 147 -6.81 -6.66 5.36
N LYS A 148 -6.33 -7.33 4.31
CA LYS A 148 -4.92 -7.29 3.88
C LYS A 148 -4.82 -6.90 2.43
N GLY A 149 -3.81 -6.12 2.07
CA GLY A 149 -3.55 -5.82 0.67
C GLY A 149 -2.19 -5.20 0.44
N THR A 150 -1.83 -5.14 -0.83
CA THR A 150 -0.57 -4.59 -1.30
C THR A 150 -0.83 -3.58 -2.40
N ARG A 151 -0.08 -2.49 -2.40
CA ARG A 151 -0.13 -1.42 -3.41
C ARG A 151 1.26 -1.11 -3.89
N THR A 152 1.40 -1.00 -5.21
CA THR A 152 2.64 -0.59 -5.87
C THR A 152 2.50 0.83 -6.37
N PHE A 153 3.51 1.65 -6.12
CA PHE A 153 3.62 3.01 -6.64
C PHE A 153 4.76 3.02 -7.65
N GLN A 154 4.48 3.56 -8.84
CA GLN A 154 5.42 3.75 -9.95
C GLN A 154 5.50 5.24 -10.28
#